data_AF-A0A522GQK7-F1
#
_entry.id   AF-A0A522GQK7-F1
#
_cell.length_a   1.000
_cell.length_b   1.000
_cell.length_c   1.000
_cell.angle_alpha   90.00
_cell.angle_beta   90.00
_cell.angle_gamma   90.00
#
_symmetry.space_group_name_H-M   'P 1'
#
loop_
_entity.id
_entity.type
_entity.pdbx_description
1 polymer ?
#
loop_
_entity_poly.entity_id
_entity_poly.type
_entity_poly.pdbx_seq_one_letter_code
_entity_poly.pdbx_strand_id
1 'polypeptide(L)'
;MPAFNLQDLDLGIFTLNSSQQLFLLGGLAIAIGIITYSKKVMETIGGNIVELSSEAALVVVLAQSLVLFIFSSSGLSNLFVRIGLPPIPMVPVSSSQLIVGCVLGIGLYKGVRNINFKMLGEIALGWLATPIASGLLAFFSLFFMKNIFGINVGGKKYLSDGLADQINNTATYSGADISGIIKYIIIALLIFGTIGVAYYLLLERKKKIGLQRSEEKFWINMK
;
A
#
# COMPACT_ATOMS: atom_id res chain seq x y z
N MET A 1 12.92 3.51 -17.34
CA MET A 1 13.33 2.10 -17.53
C MET A 1 13.12 1.37 -16.21
N PRO A 2 12.55 0.16 -16.17
CA PRO A 2 12.44 -0.60 -14.93
C PRO A 2 13.85 -0.88 -14.36
N ALA A 3 13.99 -0.80 -13.04
CA ALA A 3 15.28 -0.99 -12.35
C ALA A 3 15.79 -2.44 -12.43
N PHE A 4 14.91 -3.39 -12.78
CA PHE A 4 15.21 -4.81 -12.95
C PHE A 4 14.48 -5.32 -14.20
N ASN A 5 15.22 -5.95 -15.12
CA ASN A 5 14.63 -6.70 -16.24
C ASN A 5 14.41 -8.14 -15.79
N LEU A 6 13.15 -8.48 -15.50
CA LEU A 6 12.72 -9.86 -15.28
C LEU A 6 12.57 -10.54 -16.65
N GLN A 7 12.81 -11.84 -16.72
CA GLN A 7 12.49 -12.60 -17.93
C GLN A 7 10.98 -12.53 -18.19
N ASP A 8 10.62 -12.31 -19.45
CA ASP A 8 9.23 -12.29 -19.87
C ASP A 8 8.60 -13.65 -19.59
N LEU A 9 7.48 -13.63 -18.88
CA LEU A 9 6.78 -14.84 -18.46
C LEU A 9 5.79 -15.19 -19.56
N ASP A 10 6.14 -16.18 -20.36
CA ASP A 10 5.24 -16.75 -21.35
C ASP A 10 4.39 -17.85 -20.69
N LEU A 11 3.10 -17.58 -20.53
CA LEU A 11 2.12 -18.53 -19.99
C LEU A 11 1.44 -19.34 -21.11
N GLY A 12 1.97 -19.33 -22.34
CA GLY A 12 1.45 -20.03 -23.51
C GLY A 12 0.20 -19.38 -24.13
N ILE A 13 -0.54 -18.59 -23.35
CA ILE A 13 -1.75 -17.86 -23.76
C ILE A 13 -1.53 -16.34 -23.70
N PHE A 14 -0.62 -15.88 -22.84
CA PHE A 14 -0.26 -14.47 -22.65
C PHE A 14 1.22 -14.36 -22.30
N THR A 15 1.90 -13.36 -22.88
CA THR A 15 3.25 -12.95 -22.49
C THR A 15 3.15 -11.76 -21.55
N LEU A 16 3.73 -11.88 -20.35
CA LEU A 16 3.75 -10.81 -19.37
C LEU A 16 5.14 -10.17 -19.32
N ASN A 17 5.19 -8.89 -19.68
CA ASN A 17 6.40 -8.08 -19.60
C ASN A 17 6.80 -7.83 -18.13
N SER A 18 8.09 -7.59 -17.88
CA SER A 18 8.63 -7.24 -16.55
C SER A 18 7.78 -6.26 -15.73
N SER A 19 7.37 -5.12 -16.32
CA SER A 19 6.57 -4.11 -15.62
C SER A 19 5.18 -4.61 -15.26
N GLN A 20 4.56 -5.42 -16.12
CA GLN A 20 3.22 -5.98 -15.89
C GLN A 20 3.26 -7.01 -14.76
N GLN A 21 4.31 -7.84 -14.70
CA GLN A 21 4.52 -8.77 -13.60
C GLN A 21 4.64 -8.03 -12.26
N LEU A 22 5.39 -6.92 -12.22
CA LEU A 22 5.57 -6.14 -11.01
C LEU A 22 4.28 -5.47 -10.53
N PHE A 23 3.48 -4.93 -11.46
CA PHE A 23 2.15 -4.38 -11.14
C PHE A 23 1.18 -5.46 -10.67
N LEU A 24 1.20 -6.64 -11.29
CA LEU A 24 0.37 -7.77 -10.87
C LEU A 24 0.72 -8.23 -9.46
N LEU A 25 2.02 -8.40 -9.18
CA LEU A 25 2.50 -8.80 -7.86
C LEU A 25 2.22 -7.72 -6.80
N GLY A 26 2.46 -6.45 -7.13
CA GLY A 26 2.12 -5.32 -6.26
C GLY A 26 0.62 -5.25 -5.97
N GLY A 27 -0.22 -5.41 -6.99
CA GLY A 27 -1.68 -5.44 -6.84
C GLY A 27 -2.16 -6.61 -5.98
N LEU A 28 -1.61 -7.80 -6.17
CA LEU A 28 -1.91 -8.97 -5.34
C LEU A 28 -1.49 -8.73 -3.88
N ALA A 29 -0.27 -8.24 -3.66
CA ALA A 29 0.23 -7.93 -2.32
C ALA A 29 -0.65 -6.91 -1.60
N ILE A 30 -1.10 -5.86 -2.29
CA ILE A 30 -2.04 -4.87 -1.76
C ILE A 30 -3.38 -5.52 -1.41
N ALA A 31 -3.96 -6.33 -2.30
CA ALA A 31 -5.23 -7.01 -2.06
C ALA A 31 -5.16 -7.92 -0.82
N ILE A 32 -4.08 -8.70 -0.69
CA ILE A 32 -3.81 -9.56 0.46
C ILE A 32 -3.67 -8.75 1.75
N GLY A 33 -2.93 -7.64 1.70
CA GLY A 33 -2.77 -6.72 2.81
C GLY A 33 -4.09 -6.12 3.29
N ILE A 34 -4.96 -5.71 2.34
CA ILE A 34 -6.29 -5.20 2.66
C ILE A 34 -7.12 -6.26 3.38
N ILE A 35 -7.21 -7.48 2.84
CA ILE A 35 -8.02 -8.56 3.45
C ILE A 35 -7.54 -8.88 4.88
N THR A 36 -6.22 -8.84 5.12
CA THR A 36 -5.65 -9.31 6.39
C THR A 36 -5.67 -8.24 7.48
N TYR A 37 -5.42 -6.97 7.15
CA TYR A 37 -5.14 -5.92 8.16
C TYR A 37 -6.02 -4.66 8.09
N SER A 38 -6.84 -4.48 7.04
CA SER A 38 -7.59 -3.21 6.87
C SER A 38 -8.71 -2.99 7.88
N LYS A 39 -9.21 -4.05 8.52
CA LYS A 39 -10.42 -4.02 9.36
C LYS A 39 -10.42 -2.91 10.41
N LYS A 40 -9.34 -2.78 11.19
CA LYS A 40 -9.24 -1.77 12.27
C LYS A 40 -9.34 -0.35 11.75
N VAL A 41 -8.71 -0.06 10.60
CA VAL A 41 -8.72 1.28 10.00
C VAL A 41 -10.12 1.61 9.47
N MET A 42 -10.79 0.65 8.84
CA MET A 42 -12.16 0.83 8.35
C MET A 42 -13.16 1.04 9.49
N GLU A 43 -13.05 0.30 10.59
CA GLU A 43 -13.88 0.50 11.78
C GLU A 43 -13.65 1.88 12.42
N THR A 44 -12.41 2.36 12.44
CA THR A 44 -12.06 3.68 12.98
C THR A 44 -12.74 4.79 12.17
N ILE A 45 -12.64 4.74 10.84
CA ILE A 45 -13.22 5.76 9.95
C ILE A 45 -14.76 5.67 9.91
N GLY A 46 -15.33 4.47 9.91
CA GLY A 46 -16.76 4.24 9.67
C GLY A 46 -17.68 4.62 10.83
N GLY A 47 -17.22 4.53 12.07
CA GLY A 47 -18.08 4.78 13.24
C GLY A 47 -17.42 5.48 14.42
N ASN A 48 -16.08 5.57 14.48
CA ASN A 48 -15.43 6.14 15.65
C ASN A 48 -15.09 7.64 15.52
N ILE A 49 -15.00 8.17 14.29
CA ILE A 49 -14.71 9.60 14.05
C ILE A 49 -16.02 10.41 14.01
N VAL A 50 -16.98 9.96 13.20
CA VAL A 50 -18.33 10.52 13.01
C VAL A 50 -19.28 9.38 12.67
N GLU A 51 -20.50 9.39 13.19
CA GLU A 51 -21.54 8.44 12.77
C GLU A 51 -21.99 8.72 11.33
N LEU A 52 -21.55 7.87 10.41
CA LEU A 52 -21.86 7.98 8.99
C LEU A 52 -23.16 7.22 8.69
N SER A 53 -24.11 7.91 8.06
CA SER A 53 -25.25 7.24 7.42
C SER A 53 -24.86 6.80 6.01
N SER A 54 -25.60 5.84 5.44
CA SER A 54 -25.30 5.28 4.12
C SER A 54 -25.23 6.34 3.01
N GLU A 55 -26.07 7.38 3.09
CA GLU A 55 -26.09 8.49 2.15
C GLU A 55 -24.84 9.36 2.31
N ALA A 56 -24.42 9.61 3.55
CA ALA A 56 -23.23 10.40 3.85
C ALA A 56 -21.95 9.67 3.40
N ALA A 57 -21.88 8.35 3.59
CA ALA A 57 -20.76 7.54 3.12
C ALA A 57 -20.62 7.58 1.59
N LEU A 58 -21.74 7.55 0.85
CA LEU A 58 -21.72 7.70 -0.61
C LEU A 58 -21.12 9.05 -1.01
N VAL A 59 -21.56 10.15 -0.39
CA VAL A 59 -21.04 11.50 -0.66
C VAL A 59 -19.53 11.57 -0.37
N VAL A 60 -19.07 10.98 0.74
CA VAL A 60 -17.64 10.91 1.10
C VAL A 60 -16.82 10.20 0.03
N VAL A 61 -17.27 9.02 -0.42
CA VAL A 61 -16.53 8.23 -1.43
C VAL A 61 -16.53 8.94 -2.79
N LEU A 62 -17.63 9.56 -3.20
CA LEU A 62 -17.69 10.35 -4.43
C LEU A 62 -16.76 11.57 -4.36
N ALA A 63 -16.77 12.31 -3.25
CA ALA A 63 -15.90 13.46 -3.06
C ALA A 63 -14.42 13.05 -3.09
N GLN A 64 -14.05 11.98 -2.38
CA GLN A 64 -12.69 11.44 -2.39
C GLN A 64 -12.28 11.01 -3.81
N SER A 65 -13.13 10.27 -4.51
CA SER A 65 -12.84 9.80 -5.87
C SER A 65 -12.67 10.96 -6.84
N LEU A 66 -13.49 12.00 -6.72
CA LEU A 66 -13.40 13.20 -7.56
C LEU A 66 -12.06 13.90 -7.34
N VAL A 67 -11.64 14.08 -6.09
CA VAL A 67 -10.38 14.75 -5.78
C VAL A 67 -9.19 13.93 -6.29
N LEU A 68 -9.17 12.63 -6.03
CA LEU A 68 -8.11 11.73 -6.55
C LEU A 68 -8.06 11.75 -8.09
N PHE A 69 -9.22 11.75 -8.75
CA PHE A 69 -9.30 11.83 -10.19
C PHE A 69 -8.73 13.15 -10.73
N ILE A 70 -9.07 14.29 -10.12
CA ILE A 70 -8.57 15.60 -10.54
C ILE A 70 -7.04 15.68 -10.48
N PHE A 71 -6.44 15.21 -9.39
CA PHE A 71 -4.99 15.30 -9.18
C PHE A 71 -4.18 14.17 -9.85
N SER A 72 -4.81 13.07 -10.25
CA SER A 72 -4.13 11.93 -10.91
C SER A 72 -4.38 11.82 -12.42
N SER A 73 -5.39 12.52 -12.97
CA SER A 73 -5.80 12.35 -14.37
C SER A 73 -5.00 13.20 -15.34
N SER A 74 -4.23 12.52 -16.21
CA SER A 74 -3.52 13.17 -17.32
C SER A 74 -4.43 13.75 -18.39
N GLY A 75 -5.59 13.12 -18.62
CA GLY A 75 -6.59 13.61 -19.57
C GLY A 75 -7.17 14.97 -19.16
N LEU A 76 -7.49 15.13 -17.88
CA LEU A 76 -8.06 16.39 -17.36
C LEU A 76 -7.02 17.51 -17.38
N SER A 77 -5.78 17.22 -17.00
CA SER A 77 -4.68 18.19 -17.10
C SER A 77 -4.47 18.65 -18.54
N ASN A 78 -4.50 17.74 -19.51
CA ASN A 78 -4.37 18.08 -20.93
C ASN A 78 -5.56 18.91 -21.45
N LEU A 79 -6.77 18.67 -20.94
CA LEU A 79 -7.95 19.47 -21.27
C LEU A 79 -7.80 20.91 -20.76
N PHE A 80 -7.33 21.10 -19.52
CA PHE A 80 -7.11 22.43 -18.94
C PHE A 80 -6.13 23.28 -19.77
N VAL A 81 -5.03 22.66 -20.19
CA VAL A 81 -4.05 23.30 -21.08
C VAL A 81 -4.67 23.68 -22.42
N ARG A 82 -5.54 22.83 -22.99
CA ARG A 82 -6.25 23.12 -24.25
C ARG A 82 -7.21 24.30 -24.14
N ILE A 83 -7.79 24.54 -22.96
CA ILE A 83 -8.70 25.66 -22.70
C ILE A 83 -7.92 26.95 -22.34
N GLY A 84 -6.58 26.88 -22.29
CA GLY A 84 -5.71 28.02 -21.98
C GLY A 84 -5.51 28.25 -20.47
N LEU A 85 -5.92 27.30 -19.63
CA LEU A 85 -5.67 27.33 -18.19
C LEU A 85 -4.33 26.64 -17.85
N PRO A 86 -3.70 27.00 -16.71
CA PRO A 86 -2.51 26.29 -16.24
C PRO A 86 -2.81 24.81 -15.98
N PRO A 87 -1.83 23.92 -16.24
CA PRO A 87 -1.99 22.48 -16.01
C PRO A 87 -2.22 22.19 -14.53
N ILE A 88 -3.05 21.18 -14.26
CA ILE A 88 -3.28 20.71 -12.90
C ILE A 88 -2.02 19.96 -12.45
N PRO A 89 -1.42 20.31 -11.30
CA PRO A 89 -0.22 19.63 -10.83
C PRO A 89 -0.56 18.18 -10.49
N MET A 90 0.11 17.24 -11.16
CA MET A 90 0.01 15.82 -10.86
C MET A 90 0.87 15.50 -9.65
N VAL A 91 0.26 15.51 -8.48
CA VAL A 91 0.93 15.22 -7.21
C VAL A 91 0.40 13.93 -6.62
N PRO A 92 1.25 13.09 -6.02
CA PRO A 92 0.79 11.93 -5.29
C PRO A 92 0.02 12.40 -4.05
N VAL A 93 -1.28 12.11 -4.01
CA VAL A 93 -2.15 12.50 -2.89
C VAL A 93 -2.40 11.30 -1.98
N SER A 94 -2.38 11.53 -0.67
CA SER A 94 -2.70 10.52 0.34
C SER A 94 -4.20 10.23 0.40
N SER A 95 -4.61 9.06 -0.07
CA SER A 95 -6.00 8.58 0.00
C SER A 95 -6.54 8.52 1.44
N SER A 96 -5.70 8.13 2.40
CA SER A 96 -6.08 8.04 3.83
C SER A 96 -6.34 9.40 4.47
N GLN A 97 -5.65 10.46 4.04
CA GLN A 97 -5.90 11.81 4.54
C GLN A 97 -7.15 12.42 3.90
N LEU A 98 -7.35 12.16 2.60
CA LEU A 98 -8.54 12.59 1.87
C LEU A 98 -9.83 12.08 2.51
N ILE A 99 -9.91 10.77 2.78
CA ILE A 99 -11.13 10.20 3.37
C ILE A 99 -11.43 10.79 4.74
N VAL A 100 -10.40 11.00 5.58
CA VAL A 100 -10.57 11.63 6.90
C VAL A 100 -11.05 13.08 6.77
N GLY A 101 -10.51 13.84 5.82
CA GLY A 101 -10.97 15.21 5.52
C GLY A 101 -12.43 15.25 5.03
N CYS A 102 -12.82 14.33 4.15
CA CYS A 102 -14.20 14.23 3.67
C CYS A 102 -15.18 13.86 4.81
N VAL A 103 -14.82 12.90 5.66
CA VAL A 103 -15.62 12.52 6.84
C VAL A 103 -15.74 13.68 7.83
N LEU A 104 -14.66 14.43 8.05
CA LEU A 104 -14.69 15.63 8.88
C LEU A 104 -15.65 16.69 8.30
N GLY A 105 -15.63 16.91 6.98
CA GLY A 105 -16.53 17.84 6.31
C GLY A 105 -18.01 17.48 6.50
N ILE A 106 -18.37 16.19 6.38
CA ILE A 106 -19.72 15.70 6.69
C ILE A 106 -20.04 15.85 8.18
N GLY A 107 -19.08 15.60 9.07
CA GLY A 107 -19.25 15.82 10.51
C GLY A 107 -19.58 17.26 10.84
N LEU A 108 -18.91 18.22 10.19
CA LEU A 108 -19.20 19.64 10.35
C LEU A 108 -20.60 20.00 9.84
N TYR A 109 -21.03 19.42 8.72
CA TYR A 109 -22.38 19.60 8.18
C TYR A 109 -23.47 19.05 9.13
N LYS A 110 -23.26 17.86 9.71
CA LYS A 110 -24.20 17.24 10.67
C LYS A 110 -24.16 17.86 12.07
N GLY A 111 -23.20 18.73 12.34
CA GLY A 111 -23.01 19.40 13.63
C GLY A 111 -21.74 18.94 14.36
N VAL A 112 -20.94 19.93 14.76
CA VAL A 112 -19.60 19.76 15.34
C VAL A 112 -19.56 18.88 16.59
N ARG A 113 -20.69 18.77 17.32
CA ARG A 113 -20.77 17.99 18.57
C ARG A 113 -20.71 16.47 18.36
N ASN A 114 -20.93 16.00 17.14
CA ASN A 114 -20.86 14.58 16.80
C ASN A 114 -19.46 14.12 16.35
N ILE A 115 -18.46 15.01 16.43
CA ILE A 115 -17.09 14.73 15.98
C ILE A 115 -16.20 14.37 17.17
N ASN A 116 -15.53 13.21 17.09
CA ASN A 116 -14.53 12.83 18.08
C ASN A 116 -13.16 13.44 17.76
N PHE A 117 -12.93 14.68 18.21
CA PHE A 117 -11.67 15.39 18.00
C PHE A 117 -10.45 14.73 18.65
N LYS A 118 -10.65 13.99 19.75
CA LYS A 118 -9.56 13.26 20.41
C LYS A 118 -8.98 12.20 19.46
N MET A 119 -9.85 11.39 18.87
CA MET A 119 -9.44 10.37 17.91
C MET A 119 -8.80 10.97 16.65
N LEU A 120 -9.35 12.10 16.16
CA LEU A 120 -8.76 12.81 15.04
C LEU A 120 -7.33 13.28 15.34
N GLY A 121 -7.08 13.75 16.56
CA GLY A 121 -5.75 14.10 17.04
C GLY A 121 -4.80 12.90 17.11
N GLU A 122 -5.26 11.75 17.59
CA GLU A 122 -4.46 10.51 17.61
C GLU A 122 -4.05 10.07 16.19
N ILE A 123 -4.96 10.18 15.22
CA ILE A 123 -4.67 9.90 13.80
C ILE A 123 -3.62 10.87 13.26
N ALA A 124 -3.76 12.18 13.53
CA ALA A 124 -2.81 13.19 13.09
C ALA A 124 -1.41 12.98 13.70
N LEU A 125 -1.34 12.60 14.99
CA LEU A 125 -0.09 12.21 15.63
C LEU A 125 0.53 10.98 14.96
N GLY A 126 -0.28 9.99 14.56
CA GLY A 126 0.18 8.85 13.78
C GLY A 126 0.81 9.23 12.44
N TRP A 127 0.24 10.21 11.73
CA TRP A 127 0.79 10.70 10.46
C TRP A 127 2.14 11.39 10.62
N LEU A 128 2.39 12.05 11.76
CA LEU A 128 3.69 12.65 12.05
C LEU A 128 4.70 11.60 12.55
N ALA A 129 4.24 10.65 13.36
CA ALA A 129 5.09 9.62 13.94
C ALA A 129 5.61 8.63 12.88
N THR A 130 4.81 8.30 11.87
CA THR A 130 5.15 7.29 10.86
C THR A 130 6.38 7.63 10.00
N PRO A 131 6.55 8.84 9.43
CA PRO A 131 7.78 9.20 8.72
C PRO A 131 9.00 9.24 9.64
N ILE A 132 8.84 9.72 10.88
CA ILE A 132 9.94 9.81 11.85
C ILE A 132 10.44 8.41 12.21
N ALA A 133 9.52 7.50 12.57
CA ALA A 133 9.85 6.12 12.89
C ALA A 133 10.48 5.40 11.68
N SER A 134 9.94 5.62 10.48
CA SER A 134 10.51 5.09 9.23
C SER A 134 11.94 5.61 8.98
N GLY A 135 12.16 6.91 9.19
CA GLY A 135 13.48 7.53 9.04
C GLY A 135 14.51 6.98 10.02
N LEU A 136 14.14 6.82 11.29
CA LEU A 136 15.00 6.20 12.31
C LEU A 136 15.31 4.75 11.97
N LEU A 137 14.31 3.97 11.59
CA LEU A 137 14.48 2.57 11.21
C LEU A 137 15.42 2.44 10.00
N ALA A 138 15.24 3.29 8.99
CA ALA A 138 16.11 3.34 7.81
C ALA A 138 17.55 3.72 8.20
N PHE A 139 17.73 4.71 9.07
CA PHE A 139 19.04 5.11 9.57
C PHE A 139 19.76 3.96 10.29
N PHE A 140 19.10 3.29 11.23
CA PHE A 140 19.70 2.16 11.96
C PHE A 140 19.97 0.96 11.06
N SER A 141 19.07 0.67 10.12
CA SER A 141 19.27 -0.40 9.13
C SER A 141 20.50 -0.14 8.26
N LEU A 142 20.67 1.09 7.77
CA LEU A 142 21.84 1.49 7.00
C LEU A 142 23.12 1.50 7.84
N PHE A 143 23.05 1.94 9.09
CA PHE A 143 24.18 1.92 10.02
C PHE A 143 24.68 0.49 10.26
N PHE A 144 23.76 -0.45 10.50
CA PHE A 144 24.09 -1.86 10.67
C PHE A 144 24.69 -2.46 9.39
N MET A 145 24.06 -2.19 8.24
CA MET A 145 24.55 -2.66 6.94
C MET A 145 25.98 -2.18 6.67
N LYS A 146 26.25 -0.90 6.92
CA LYS A 146 27.58 -0.29 6.74
C LYS A 146 28.62 -0.88 7.70
N ASN A 147 28.27 -1.07 8.97
CA ASN A 147 29.24 -1.52 9.99
C ASN A 147 29.54 -3.02 9.92
N ILE A 148 28.59 -3.86 9.51
CA ILE A 148 28.79 -5.32 9.46
C ILE A 148 29.29 -5.78 8.11
N PHE A 149 28.78 -5.22 7.01
CA PHE A 149 29.15 -5.67 5.67
C PHE A 149 30.18 -4.76 5.00
N GLY A 150 30.56 -3.64 5.63
CA GLY A 150 31.52 -2.68 5.06
C GLY A 150 31.01 -1.99 3.78
N ILE A 151 29.74 -2.14 3.43
CA ILE A 151 29.16 -1.62 2.20
C ILE A 151 28.98 -0.10 2.35
N ASN A 152 29.69 0.68 1.52
CA ASN A 152 29.56 2.13 1.50
C ASN A 152 28.27 2.56 0.79
N VAL A 153 27.18 2.59 1.55
CA VAL A 153 25.90 3.17 1.14
C VAL A 153 25.95 4.70 1.30
N GLY A 154 26.65 5.38 0.39
CA GLY A 154 26.76 6.85 0.41
C GLY A 154 27.76 7.49 -0.56
N GLY A 155 28.52 6.71 -1.33
CA GLY A 155 29.40 7.27 -2.35
C GLY A 155 28.59 7.79 -3.54
N LYS A 156 28.39 9.11 -3.66
CA LYS A 156 28.11 9.70 -4.97
C LYS A 156 29.31 9.38 -5.86
N LYS A 157 29.13 8.50 -6.86
CA LYS A 157 30.11 8.29 -7.94
C LYS A 157 30.19 9.58 -8.77
N TYR A 158 30.98 10.54 -8.29
CA TYR A 158 31.38 11.69 -9.08
C TYR A 158 32.49 11.22 -10.03
N LEU A 159 32.12 10.94 -11.28
CA LEU A 159 32.96 11.13 -12.49
C LEU A 159 34.43 10.67 -12.46
N SER A 160 34.79 9.65 -11.68
CA SER A 160 36.17 9.12 -11.63
C SER A 160 36.24 7.59 -11.73
N ASP A 161 35.28 6.96 -12.42
CA ASP A 161 35.33 5.52 -12.77
C ASP A 161 35.77 5.25 -14.22
N GLY A 162 36.11 6.30 -14.97
CA GLY A 162 36.57 6.15 -16.36
C GLY A 162 37.88 5.36 -16.53
N LEU A 163 38.64 5.11 -15.46
CA LEU A 163 39.90 4.36 -15.49
C LEU A 163 40.01 3.20 -14.48
N ALA A 164 39.10 3.09 -13.51
CA ALA A 164 39.18 2.07 -12.44
C ALA A 164 38.34 0.82 -12.72
N ASP A 165 37.29 0.90 -13.55
CA ASP A 165 36.42 -0.22 -13.90
C ASP A 165 37.06 -1.23 -14.89
N GLN A 166 38.28 -1.00 -15.36
CA GLN A 166 39.01 -1.94 -16.22
C GLN A 166 39.89 -2.93 -15.44
N ILE A 167 40.22 -2.66 -14.16
CA ILE A 167 41.20 -3.48 -13.42
C ILE A 167 40.53 -4.49 -12.47
N ASN A 168 39.26 -4.31 -12.11
CA ASN A 168 38.57 -5.18 -11.13
C ASN A 168 37.61 -6.22 -11.76
N ASN A 169 37.63 -6.40 -13.08
CA ASN A 169 36.81 -7.40 -13.79
C ASN A 169 37.35 -8.84 -13.66
N THR A 170 37.85 -9.23 -12.49
CA THR A 170 38.20 -10.63 -12.15
C THR A 170 37.46 -11.15 -10.93
N ALA A 171 36.35 -10.52 -10.55
CA ALA A 171 35.34 -11.12 -9.69
C ALA A 171 33.99 -11.14 -10.43
N THR A 172 33.94 -11.89 -11.53
CA THR A 172 32.69 -12.28 -12.18
C THR A 172 31.95 -13.25 -11.26
N TYR A 173 31.23 -12.73 -10.27
CA TYR A 173 30.11 -13.46 -9.68
C TYR A 173 29.05 -13.59 -10.76
N SER A 174 28.90 -14.80 -11.29
CA SER A 174 27.95 -15.18 -12.33
C SER A 174 26.56 -14.60 -12.05
N GLY A 175 26.17 -13.55 -12.78
CA GLY A 175 24.88 -12.86 -12.63
C GLY A 175 23.67 -13.72 -13.01
N ALA A 176 23.88 -14.94 -13.51
CA ALA A 176 22.83 -15.91 -13.80
C ALA A 176 22.25 -16.56 -12.53
N ASP A 177 23.04 -16.75 -11.47
CA ASP A 177 22.62 -17.53 -10.29
C ASP A 177 21.80 -16.69 -9.29
N ILE A 178 22.06 -15.38 -9.21
CA ILE A 178 21.31 -14.44 -8.35
C ILE A 178 19.86 -14.28 -8.86
N SER A 179 19.67 -14.28 -10.18
CA SER A 179 18.35 -14.19 -10.82
C SER A 179 17.47 -15.41 -10.53
N GLY A 180 18.07 -16.61 -10.49
CA GLY A 180 17.38 -17.85 -10.11
C GLY A 180 16.87 -17.82 -8.67
N ILE A 181 17.72 -17.41 -7.72
CA ILE A 181 17.37 -17.35 -6.30
C ILE A 181 16.22 -16.35 -6.05
N ILE A 182 16.25 -15.19 -6.70
CA ILE A 182 15.18 -14.17 -6.60
C ILE A 182 13.85 -14.71 -7.15
N LYS A 183 13.87 -15.47 -8.26
CA LYS A 183 12.65 -16.11 -8.82
C LYS A 183 12.00 -17.08 -7.83
N TYR A 184 12.78 -17.93 -7.17
CA TYR A 184 12.24 -18.87 -6.18
C TYR A 184 11.73 -18.17 -4.92
N ILE A 185 12.40 -17.11 -4.46
CA ILE A 185 11.94 -16.29 -3.33
C ILE A 185 10.59 -15.63 -3.65
N ILE A 186 10.42 -15.08 -4.86
CA ILE A 186 9.17 -14.46 -5.30
C ILE A 186 8.03 -15.49 -5.33
N ILE A 187 8.26 -16.68 -5.89
CA ILE A 187 7.27 -17.76 -5.94
C ILE A 187 6.91 -18.22 -4.52
N ALA A 188 7.90 -18.38 -3.64
CA ALA A 188 7.67 -18.75 -2.24
C ALA A 188 6.83 -17.69 -1.49
N LEU A 189 7.09 -16.40 -1.72
CA LEU A 189 6.32 -15.30 -1.13
C LEU A 189 4.87 -15.26 -1.62
N LEU A 190 4.63 -15.54 -2.90
CA LEU A 190 3.28 -15.65 -3.47
C LEU A 190 2.51 -16.83 -2.88
N ILE A 191 3.16 -17.99 -2.74
CA ILE A 191 2.57 -19.18 -2.12
C ILE A 191 2.26 -18.93 -0.64
N PHE A 192 3.20 -18.33 0.10
CA PHE A 192 2.96 -17.98 1.51
C PHE A 192 1.84 -16.95 1.67
N GLY A 193 1.80 -15.92 0.81
CA GLY A 193 0.75 -14.91 0.81
C GLY A 193 -0.63 -15.50 0.53
N THR A 194 -0.74 -16.35 -0.48
CA THR A 194 -2.00 -17.03 -0.84
C THR A 194 -2.45 -18.03 0.24
N ILE A 195 -1.53 -18.78 0.85
CA ILE A 195 -1.82 -19.66 2.00
C ILE A 195 -2.28 -18.84 3.21
N GLY A 196 -1.63 -17.72 3.50
CA GLY A 196 -2.01 -16.82 4.59
C GLY A 196 -3.43 -16.27 4.42
N VAL A 197 -3.80 -15.89 3.20
CA VAL A 197 -5.16 -15.43 2.85
C VAL A 197 -6.16 -16.56 2.99
N ALA A 198 -5.85 -17.75 2.47
CA ALA A 198 -6.72 -18.91 2.59
C ALA A 198 -6.95 -19.29 4.07
N TYR A 199 -5.89 -19.26 4.88
CA TYR A 199 -5.96 -19.49 6.32
C TYR A 199 -6.81 -18.44 7.04
N TYR A 200 -6.63 -17.15 6.71
CA TYR A 200 -7.44 -16.07 7.26
C TYR A 200 -8.94 -16.22 6.92
N LEU A 201 -9.26 -16.53 5.65
CA LEU A 201 -10.64 -16.78 5.23
C LEU A 201 -11.25 -18.01 5.92
N LEU A 202 -10.46 -19.04 6.22
CA LEU A 202 -10.90 -20.20 6.99
C LEU A 202 -11.17 -19.84 8.45
N LEU A 203 -10.36 -18.99 9.07
CA LEU A 203 -10.61 -18.50 10.43
C LEU A 203 -11.90 -17.67 10.49
N GLU A 204 -12.14 -16.81 9.50
CA GLU A 204 -13.34 -15.99 9.44
C GLU A 204 -14.60 -16.85 9.21
N ARG A 205 -14.50 -17.90 8.37
CA ARG A 205 -15.56 -18.91 8.23
C ARG A 205 -15.84 -19.65 9.54
N LYS A 206 -14.81 -20.09 10.26
CA LYS A 206 -14.98 -20.75 11.57
C LYS A 206 -15.68 -19.84 12.59
N LYS A 207 -15.36 -18.55 12.59
CA LYS A 207 -15.98 -17.58 13.50
C LYS A 207 -17.48 -17.39 13.23
N LYS A 208 -17.89 -17.36 11.96
CA LYS A 208 -19.31 -17.27 11.57
C LYS A 208 -20.10 -18.53 11.93
N ILE A 209 -19.53 -19.72 11.69
CA ILE A 209 -20.17 -21.00 12.05
C ILE A 209 -20.30 -21.15 13.58
N GLY A 210 -19.32 -20.66 14.34
CA GLY A 210 -19.36 -20.65 15.80
C GLY A 210 -20.49 -19.79 16.37
N LEU A 211 -20.76 -18.63 15.76
CA LEU A 211 -21.88 -17.76 16.12
C LEU A 211 -23.24 -18.43 15.85
N GLN A 212 -23.45 -18.99 14.66
CA GLN A 212 -24.70 -19.69 14.33
C GLN A 212 -25.00 -20.88 15.26
N ARG A 213 -23.96 -21.65 15.61
CA ARG A 213 -24.09 -22.77 16.55
C ARG A 213 -24.37 -22.30 17.99
N SER A 214 -23.95 -21.09 18.35
CA SER A 214 -24.29 -20.47 19.65
C SER A 214 -25.73 -19.92 19.66
N GLU A 215 -26.21 -19.41 18.53
CA GLU A 215 -27.60 -18.98 18.35
C GLU A 215 -28.56 -20.18 18.38
N GLU A 216 -28.26 -21.27 17.66
CA GLU A 216 -29.08 -22.49 17.70
C GLU A 216 -29.19 -23.08 19.11
N LYS A 217 -28.07 -23.15 19.85
CA LYS A 217 -28.07 -23.61 21.25
C LYS A 217 -28.84 -22.68 22.18
N PHE A 218 -28.78 -21.38 21.94
CA PHE A 218 -29.53 -20.39 22.69
C PHE A 218 -31.04 -20.55 22.51
N TRP A 219 -31.52 -20.73 21.27
CA TRP A 219 -32.94 -20.95 20.98
C TRP A 219 -33.47 -22.29 21.47
N ILE A 220 -32.66 -23.36 21.45
CA ILE A 220 -33.04 -24.68 21.98
C ILE A 220 -33.20 -24.66 23.51
N ASN A 221 -32.37 -23.91 24.24
CA ASN A 221 -32.46 -23.80 25.70
C ASN A 221 -33.57 -22.87 26.21
N MET A 222 -34.19 -22.07 25.35
CA MET A 222 -35.31 -21.18 25.71
C MET A 222 -36.70 -21.81 25.53
N LYS A 223 -36.78 -23.03 24.98
CA LYS A 223 -38.04 -23.74 24.72
C LYS A 223 -38.24 -24.87 25.74
#